data_AF-C3V141-F1
#
_entry.id   AF-C3V141-F1
#
_cell.length_a   1.000
_cell.length_b   1.000
_cell.length_c   1.000
_cell.angle_alpha   90.00
_cell.angle_beta   90.00
_cell.angle_gamma   90.00
#
_symmetry.space_group_name_H-M   'P 1'
#
loop_
_entity.id
_entity.type
_entity.pdbx_description
1 polymer ?
#
loop_
_entity_poly.entity_id
_entity_poly.type
_entity_poly.pdbx_seq_one_letter_code
_entity_poly.pdbx_strand_id
1 'polypeptide(L)'
;LLVHPELNYIQAEGGGERQLTEREREIIRQAALQQTKEMDLSVVRLMFTAFLPDSTGSFTRRLDPVISDAIYDSKAPNASNLKIVRMDRTAGCVTGGEEIYLLCDKVQKDDIQIRFYEEDENGGVWEGFG
;
A
#
# COMPACT_ATOMS: atom_id res chain seq x y z
N LEU A 1 15.71 -1.15 -16.23
CA LEU A 1 15.44 -1.30 -14.78
C LEU A 1 14.78 -0.02 -14.28
N LEU A 2 13.79 -0.08 -13.38
CA LEU A 2 13.17 1.12 -12.77
C LEU A 2 14.05 1.79 -11.70
N VAL A 3 15.38 1.81 -11.88
CA VAL A 3 16.32 2.39 -10.90
C VAL A 3 16.66 3.83 -11.27
N HIS A 4 17.05 4.06 -12.52
CA HIS A 4 17.33 5.38 -13.08
C HIS A 4 17.17 5.33 -14.60
N PRO A 5 16.64 6.37 -15.27
CA PRO A 5 16.44 6.36 -16.73
C PRO A 5 17.73 6.09 -17.52
N GLU A 6 18.88 6.56 -17.03
CA GLU A 6 20.18 6.29 -17.66
C GLU A 6 20.55 4.81 -17.67
N LEU A 7 19.94 3.96 -16.84
CA LEU A 7 20.21 2.52 -16.78
C LEU A 7 19.19 1.70 -17.59
N ASN A 8 18.34 2.33 -18.40
CA ASN A 8 17.32 1.62 -19.17
C ASN A 8 17.87 0.76 -20.33
N TYR A 9 19.09 1.04 -20.79
CA TYR A 9 19.77 0.20 -21.78
C TYR A 9 20.19 -1.16 -21.21
N ILE A 10 20.18 -1.33 -19.88
CA ILE A 10 20.48 -2.58 -19.21
C ILE A 10 19.27 -3.51 -19.37
N GLN A 11 19.37 -4.46 -20.30
CA GLN A 11 18.36 -5.50 -20.55
C GLN A 11 18.72 -6.80 -19.80
N ALA A 12 17.71 -7.65 -19.62
CA ALA A 12 17.89 -9.00 -19.11
C ALA A 12 18.50 -9.88 -20.21
N GLU A 13 19.81 -9.80 -20.41
CA GLU A 13 20.53 -10.80 -21.20
C GLU A 13 20.67 -12.07 -20.35
N GLY A 14 20.40 -13.22 -20.95
CA GLY A 14 20.27 -14.49 -20.25
C GLY A 14 21.43 -14.81 -19.31
N GLY A 15 21.13 -14.88 -18.00
CA GLY A 15 21.83 -15.73 -17.03
C GLY A 15 23.30 -15.44 -16.70
N GLY A 16 23.87 -14.29 -17.06
CA GLY A 16 25.24 -13.91 -16.68
C GLY A 16 25.29 -12.82 -15.62
N GLU A 17 26.15 -12.96 -14.60
CA GLU A 17 26.49 -11.86 -13.70
C GLU A 17 27.20 -10.76 -14.49
N ARG A 18 26.48 -9.68 -14.81
CA ARG A 18 27.06 -8.51 -15.46
C ARG A 18 27.87 -7.70 -14.44
N GLN A 19 29.14 -7.43 -14.76
CA GLN A 19 29.93 -6.48 -13.98
C GLN A 19 29.48 -5.04 -14.23
N LEU A 20 29.14 -4.33 -13.14
CA LEU A 20 28.78 -2.92 -13.17
C LEU A 20 30.03 -2.04 -13.29
N THR A 21 29.98 -1.06 -14.19
CA THR A 21 30.99 0.00 -14.30
C THR A 21 30.95 0.94 -13.09
N GLU A 22 32.03 1.69 -12.86
CA GLU A 22 32.08 2.66 -11.77
C GLU A 22 31.00 3.75 -11.90
N ARG A 23 30.74 4.21 -13.12
CA ARG A 23 29.67 5.17 -13.40
C ARG A 23 28.30 4.61 -13.05
N GLU A 24 28.00 3.36 -13.41
CA GLU A 24 26.72 2.73 -13.07
C GLU A 24 26.55 2.57 -11.56
N ARG A 25 27.62 2.25 -10.82
CA ARG A 25 27.61 2.17 -9.36
C ARG A 25 27.29 3.53 -8.72
N GLU A 26 27.88 4.61 -9.22
CA GLU A 26 27.61 5.95 -8.70
C GLU A 26 26.17 6.39 -8.97
N ILE A 27 25.63 6.11 -10.16
CA ILE A 27 24.21 6.37 -10.47
C ILE A 27 23.29 5.61 -9.51
N ILE A 28 23.55 4.32 -9.27
CA ILE A 28 22.78 3.51 -8.32
C ILE A 28 22.87 4.10 -6.91
N ARG A 29 24.06 4.51 -6.48
CA ARG A 29 24.29 5.12 -5.16
C ARG A 29 23.48 6.40 -4.99
N GLN A 30 23.54 7.32 -5.96
CA GLN A 30 22.80 8.58 -5.90
C GLN A 30 21.29 8.36 -5.92
N ALA A 31 20.81 7.45 -6.78
CA ALA A 31 19.39 7.08 -6.83
C ALA A 31 18.90 6.51 -5.49
N ALA A 32 19.69 5.62 -4.88
CA ALA A 32 19.36 5.05 -3.57
C ALA A 32 19.28 6.12 -2.46
N LEU A 33 20.24 7.05 -2.42
CA LEU A 33 20.24 8.14 -1.44
C LEU A 33 19.04 9.09 -1.57
N GLN A 34 18.58 9.34 -2.80
CA GLN A 34 17.40 10.17 -3.03
C GLN A 34 16.12 9.40 -2.68
N GLN A 35 15.94 8.20 -3.21
CA GLN A 35 14.71 7.41 -3.05
C GLN A 35 14.46 7.02 -1.58
N THR A 36 15.51 6.80 -0.78
CA THR A 36 15.37 6.47 0.65
C THR A 36 14.69 7.58 1.45
N LYS A 37 14.79 8.84 1.02
CA LYS A 37 14.15 9.97 1.73
C LYS A 37 12.64 10.01 1.57
N GLU A 38 12.13 9.43 0.49
CA GLU A 38 10.72 9.46 0.10
C GLU A 38 10.03 8.10 0.29
N MET A 39 10.78 7.10 0.76
CA MET A 39 10.29 5.73 0.89
C MET A 39 9.31 5.59 2.06
N ASP A 40 8.07 5.22 1.75
CA ASP A 40 7.07 4.81 2.73
C ASP A 40 7.20 3.31 3.01
N LEU A 41 7.48 2.96 4.26
CA LEU A 41 7.66 1.58 4.71
C LEU A 41 6.33 0.89 5.07
N SER A 42 5.22 1.62 5.07
CA SER A 42 3.89 1.11 5.43
C SER A 42 3.07 0.64 4.22
N VAL A 43 3.54 0.90 3.00
CA VAL A 43 2.79 0.59 1.77
C VAL A 43 3.73 0.09 0.66
N VAL A 44 3.28 -0.92 -0.08
CA VAL A 44 3.97 -1.45 -1.25
C VAL A 44 3.00 -1.69 -2.41
N ARG A 45 3.54 -1.87 -3.62
CA ARG A 45 2.79 -2.35 -4.79
C ARG A 45 3.56 -3.49 -5.45
N LEU A 46 2.83 -4.43 -6.05
CA LEU A 46 3.43 -5.49 -6.86
C LEU A 46 3.56 -5.01 -8.30
N MET A 47 4.73 -5.24 -8.90
CA MET A 47 4.95 -5.05 -10.33
C MET A 47 5.08 -6.41 -11.00
N PHE A 48 4.17 -6.69 -11.93
CA PHE A 48 4.22 -7.89 -12.75
C PHE A 48 4.85 -7.56 -14.09
N THR A 49 5.78 -8.39 -14.54
CA THR A 49 6.38 -8.27 -15.88
C THR A 49 6.48 -9.66 -16.48
N ALA A 50 5.74 -9.89 -17.56
CA ALA A 50 5.80 -11.14 -18.30
C ALA A 50 6.96 -11.09 -19.31
N PHE A 51 7.64 -12.22 -19.45
CA PHE A 51 8.69 -12.42 -20.44
C PHE A 51 8.26 -13.55 -21.38
N LEU A 52 8.31 -13.30 -22.68
CA LEU A 52 8.00 -14.27 -23.73
C LEU A 52 9.28 -14.91 -24.26
N PRO A 53 9.22 -16.16 -24.76
CA PRO A 53 10.37 -16.83 -25.36
C PRO A 53 10.81 -16.10 -26.63
N ASP A 54 12.11 -15.97 -26.85
CA ASP A 54 12.74 -15.50 -28.07
C ASP A 54 12.97 -16.64 -29.08
N SER A 55 13.66 -16.35 -30.18
CA SER A 55 13.96 -17.33 -31.23
C SER A 55 14.85 -18.50 -30.77
N THR A 56 15.54 -18.36 -29.64
CA THR A 56 16.36 -19.41 -29.01
C THR A 56 15.59 -20.21 -27.96
N GLY A 57 14.32 -19.85 -27.70
CA GLY A 57 13.50 -20.40 -26.62
C GLY A 57 13.75 -19.75 -25.25
N SER A 58 14.62 -18.73 -25.17
CA SER A 58 14.95 -18.05 -23.92
C SER A 58 13.92 -16.96 -23.60
N PHE A 59 13.53 -16.80 -22.33
CA PHE A 59 12.50 -15.83 -21.92
C PHE A 59 13.05 -14.41 -21.77
N THR A 60 13.33 -13.71 -22.87
CA THR A 60 13.96 -12.39 -22.88
C THR A 60 13.04 -11.26 -23.37
N ARG A 61 11.94 -11.59 -24.09
CA ARG A 61 11.03 -10.60 -24.66
C ARG A 61 10.07 -10.06 -23.61
N ARG A 62 10.41 -8.91 -23.03
CA ARG A 62 9.63 -8.23 -21.97
C ARG A 62 8.33 -7.62 -22.52
N LEU A 63 7.21 -7.86 -21.84
CA LEU A 63 5.97 -7.11 -22.03
C LEU A 63 5.91 -5.88 -21.11
N ASP A 64 4.94 -5.00 -21.37
CA ASP A 64 4.72 -3.84 -20.50
C ASP A 64 4.37 -4.27 -19.07
N PRO A 65 4.99 -3.64 -18.07
CA PRO A 65 4.74 -3.98 -16.68
C PRO A 65 3.35 -3.50 -16.25
N VAL A 66 2.70 -4.28 -15.38
CA VAL A 66 1.42 -3.91 -14.76
C VAL A 66 1.61 -3.81 -13.25
N ILE A 67 1.07 -2.76 -12.66
CA ILE A 67 1.19 -2.45 -11.23
C ILE A 67 -0.14 -2.80 -10.54
N SER A 68 -0.07 -3.48 -9.40
CA SER A 68 -1.24 -3.77 -8.57
C SER A 68 -1.74 -2.55 -7.81
N ASP A 69 -2.89 -2.71 -7.16
CA ASP A 69 -3.31 -1.83 -6.09
C ASP A 69 -2.28 -1.79 -4.94
N ALA A 70 -2.38 -0.75 -4.12
CA ALA A 70 -1.55 -0.58 -2.93
C ALA A 70 -1.87 -1.65 -1.88
N ILE A 71 -0.82 -2.21 -1.29
CA ILE A 71 -0.88 -3.17 -0.20
C ILE A 71 -0.31 -2.49 1.03
N TYR A 72 -1.12 -2.39 2.07
CA TYR A 72 -0.76 -1.69 3.30
C TYR A 72 -0.35 -2.68 4.39
N ASP A 73 0.68 -2.34 5.16
CA ASP A 73 1.09 -3.11 6.33
C ASP A 73 0.04 -2.96 7.44
N SER A 74 -0.63 -4.06 7.77
CA SER A 74 -1.61 -4.14 8.87
C SER A 74 -1.04 -3.76 10.25
N LYS A 75 0.29 -3.73 10.42
CA LYS A 75 0.97 -3.30 11.65
C LYS A 75 1.31 -1.82 11.66
N ALA A 76 1.22 -1.13 10.53
CA ALA A 76 1.46 0.30 10.47
C ALA A 76 0.33 1.06 11.20
N PRO A 77 0.63 2.11 12.00
CA PRO A 77 -0.37 2.81 12.80
C PRO A 77 -1.52 3.45 12.01
N ASN A 78 -1.28 3.77 10.74
CA ASN A 78 -2.18 4.44 9.81
C ASN A 78 -2.96 3.46 8.90
N ALA A 79 -2.62 2.17 8.94
CA ALA A 79 -3.26 1.12 8.14
C ALA A 79 -3.76 -0.04 9.03
N SER A 80 -3.86 0.19 10.34
CA SER A 80 -4.45 -0.79 11.23
C SER A 80 -5.92 -0.98 10.88
N ASN A 81 -6.36 -2.24 10.82
CA ASN A 81 -7.78 -2.52 10.67
C ASN A 81 -8.52 -2.00 11.89
N LEU A 82 -9.46 -1.09 11.67
CA LEU A 82 -10.30 -0.55 12.73
C LEU A 82 -11.23 -1.66 13.25
N LYS A 83 -11.18 -1.88 14.57
CA LYS A 83 -11.99 -2.92 15.21
C LYS A 83 -12.48 -2.46 16.57
N ILE A 84 -13.80 -2.52 16.76
CA ILE A 84 -14.45 -2.40 18.06
C ILE A 84 -14.33 -3.78 18.75
N VAL A 85 -13.67 -3.82 19.91
CA VAL A 85 -13.42 -5.04 20.69
C VAL A 85 -14.53 -5.27 21.70
N ARG A 86 -15.01 -4.21 22.36
CA ARG A 86 -16.09 -4.27 23.35
C ARG A 86 -16.73 -2.90 23.51
N MET A 87 -18.02 -2.90 23.80
CA MET A 87 -18.77 -1.72 24.25
C MET A 87 -19.44 -2.05 25.58
N ASP A 88 -19.56 -1.06 26.46
CA ASP A 88 -20.30 -1.21 27.71
C ASP A 88 -21.82 -1.18 27.51
N ARG A 89 -22.30 -0.43 26.52
CA ARG A 89 -23.70 -0.33 26.09
C ARG A 89 -23.84 -0.53 24.59
N THR A 90 -24.89 -1.24 24.18
CA THR A 90 -25.21 -1.50 22.76
C THR A 90 -26.61 -1.03 22.37
N ALA A 91 -27.24 -0.22 23.23
CA ALA A 91 -28.54 0.41 23.01
C ALA A 91 -28.61 1.71 23.84
N GLY A 92 -29.42 2.67 23.41
CA GLY A 92 -29.61 3.95 24.09
C GLY A 92 -30.88 4.65 23.62
N CYS A 93 -31.24 5.75 24.29
CA CYS A 93 -32.40 6.56 23.91
C CYS A 93 -32.17 7.29 22.58
N VAL A 94 -33.22 7.44 21.77
CA VAL A 94 -33.20 8.17 20.49
C VAL A 94 -32.83 9.66 20.64
N THR A 95 -32.90 10.21 21.85
CA THR A 95 -32.48 11.58 22.14
C THR A 95 -30.96 11.77 22.12
N GLY A 96 -30.18 10.68 22.19
CA GLY A 96 -28.72 10.74 22.29
C GLY A 96 -28.20 11.34 23.60
N GLY A 97 -26.90 11.63 23.64
CA GLY A 97 -26.21 12.26 24.78
C GLY A 97 -25.80 11.32 25.92
N GLU A 98 -25.95 10.00 25.73
CA GLU A 98 -25.47 9.00 26.69
C GLU A 98 -23.96 8.79 26.57
N GLU A 99 -23.27 8.67 27.72
CA GLU A 99 -21.85 8.32 27.76
C GLU A 99 -21.68 6.81 27.51
N ILE A 100 -20.74 6.46 26.62
CA ILE A 100 -20.44 5.09 26.20
C ILE A 100 -18.93 4.85 26.29
N TYR A 101 -18.54 3.73 26.88
CA TYR A 101 -17.15 3.28 26.91
C TYR A 101 -16.91 2.23 25.82
N LEU A 102 -16.06 2.59 24.84
CA LEU A 102 -15.69 1.73 23.73
C LEU A 102 -14.22 1.30 23.84
N LEU A 103 -13.99 -0.01 23.81
CA LEU A 103 -12.66 -0.60 23.69
C LEU A 103 -12.44 -0.99 22.22
N CYS A 104 -11.37 -0.48 21.62
CA CYS A 104 -10.97 -0.77 20.24
C CYS A 104 -9.50 -1.17 20.14
N ASP A 105 -9.11 -1.69 18.97
CA ASP A 105 -7.71 -1.82 18.61
C ASP A 105 -7.05 -0.43 18.52
N LYS A 106 -5.71 -0.40 18.37
CA LYS A 106 -4.96 0.86 18.38
C LYS A 106 -5.43 1.80 17.25
N VAL A 107 -5.92 2.97 17.67
CA VAL A 107 -6.33 4.08 16.80
C VAL A 107 -5.46 5.32 17.06
N GLN A 108 -5.49 6.29 16.13
CA GLN A 108 -4.89 7.60 16.32
C GLN A 108 -5.96 8.60 16.77
N LYS A 109 -5.72 9.29 17.89
CA LYS A 109 -6.71 10.20 18.50
C LYS A 109 -7.16 11.36 17.58
N ASP A 110 -6.29 11.80 16.68
CA ASP A 110 -6.53 12.95 15.79
C ASP A 110 -7.11 12.51 14.43
N ASP A 111 -7.21 11.19 14.19
CA ASP A 111 -7.69 10.58 12.95
C ASP A 111 -8.62 9.39 13.27
N ILE A 112 -9.63 9.63 14.10
CA ILE A 112 -10.64 8.65 14.46
C ILE A 112 -11.99 9.32 14.69
N GLN A 113 -13.06 8.63 14.32
CA GLN A 113 -14.44 9.06 14.55
C GLN A 113 -15.34 7.83 14.77
N ILE A 114 -16.40 8.00 15.54
CA ILE A 114 -17.44 6.99 15.73
C ILE A 114 -18.64 7.37 14.86
N ARG A 115 -18.97 6.52 13.89
CA ARG A 115 -20.10 6.73 12.97
C ARG A 115 -21.20 5.72 13.27
N PHE A 116 -22.38 6.22 13.61
CA PHE A 116 -23.62 5.46 13.61
C PHE A 116 -24.28 5.63 12.25
N TYR A 117 -24.84 4.56 11.70
CA TYR A 117 -25.55 4.63 10.42
C TYR A 117 -26.67 3.60 10.36
N GLU A 118 -27.64 3.87 9.49
CA GLU A 118 -28.72 2.96 9.13
C GLU A 118 -28.96 3.08 7.61
N GLU A 119 -29.01 1.95 6.91
CA GLU A 119 -29.34 1.89 5.48
C GLU A 119 -30.83 1.56 5.32
N ASP A 120 -31.52 2.30 4.46
CA ASP A 120 -32.92 2.02 4.11
C ASP A 120 -33.03 1.07 2.90
N GLU A 121 -34.22 0.52 2.68
CA GLU A 121 -34.49 -0.43 1.59
C GLU A 121 -34.35 0.19 0.19
N ASN A 122 -34.37 1.52 0.09
CA ASN A 122 -34.25 2.28 -1.15
C ASN A 122 -32.79 2.73 -1.43
N GLY A 123 -31.85 2.35 -0.57
CA GLY A 123 -30.43 2.71 -0.68
C GLY A 123 -30.09 4.10 -0.10
N GLY A 124 -31.00 4.73 0.63
CA GLY A 124 -30.69 5.90 1.46
C GLY A 124 -29.91 5.50 2.71
N VAL A 125 -29.09 6.41 3.22
CA VAL A 125 -28.25 6.18 4.41
C VAL A 125 -28.42 7.34 5.37
N TRP A 126 -28.88 7.06 6.59
CA TRP A 126 -28.77 7.99 7.71
C TRP A 126 -27.42 7.82 8.39
N GLU A 127 -26.83 8.92 8.86
CA GLU A 127 -25.60 8.89 9.64
C GLU A 127 -25.61 9.90 10.79
N GLY A 128 -24.90 9.54 11.86
CA GLY A 128 -24.64 10.39 13.01
C GLY A 128 -23.27 10.10 13.60
N PHE A 129 -22.70 11.07 14.31
CA PHE A 129 -21.37 10.96 14.91
C PHE A 129 -21.43 11.11 16.42
N GLY A 130 -20.66 10.26 17.12
CA GLY A 130 -20.51 10.27 18.57
C GLY A 130 -19.27 11.02 19.04
#